data_AF-A0A2N6AEU9-F1
#
_entry.id   AF-A0A2N6AEU9-F1
#
_cell.length_a   1.000
_cell.length_b   1.000
_cell.length_c   1.000
_cell.angle_alpha   90.00
_cell.angle_beta   90.00
_cell.angle_gamma   90.00
#
_symmetry.space_group_name_H-M   'P 1'
#
loop_
_entity.id
_entity.type
_entity.pdbx_description
1 polymer ?
#
loop_
_entity_poly.entity_id
_entity_poly.type
_entity_poly.pdbx_seq_one_letter_code
_entity_poly.pdbx_strand_id
1 'polypeptide(L)'
;KTLTLSLPQLKKIEKGFLYKNQSLKTLTLSLPQVTQIGKGFLAQCQSLKTLTLSLPQLKKIGNDFLYNCRSLETLNLDLPQPQPQPQPQLKKVIGPFLPACLQLKSVDLRSLLNLKEVLDIACFMAYTYKLEEVSIDARQKEFFEELLKDKPDLLSKFVVA
;
A
#
# COMPACT_ATOMS: atom_id res chain seq x y z
N LYS A 1 -13.27 -11.40 -13.31
CA LYS A 1 -14.05 -10.16 -13.24
C LYS A 1 -13.08 -9.02 -13.04
N THR A 2 -13.25 -7.95 -13.80
CA THR A 2 -12.40 -6.77 -13.78
C THR A 2 -13.26 -5.55 -13.52
N LEU A 3 -12.78 -4.61 -12.72
CA LEU A 3 -13.43 -3.34 -12.46
C LEU A 3 -12.43 -2.21 -12.67
N THR A 4 -12.79 -1.24 -13.51
CA THR A 4 -12.05 0.00 -13.70
C THR A 4 -12.97 1.14 -13.30
N LEU A 5 -12.51 2.02 -12.41
CA LEU A 5 -13.31 3.12 -11.89
C LEU A 5 -12.46 4.40 -11.81
N SER A 6 -13.00 5.48 -12.36
CA SER A 6 -12.44 6.83 -12.23
C SER A 6 -13.45 7.72 -11.54
N LEU A 7 -13.09 8.29 -10.39
CA LEU A 7 -13.94 9.21 -9.65
C LEU A 7 -13.15 10.49 -9.35
N PRO A 8 -13.10 11.43 -10.31
CA PRO A 8 -12.20 12.58 -10.24
C PRO A 8 -12.54 13.55 -9.10
N GLN A 9 -13.77 13.52 -8.59
CA GLN A 9 -14.22 14.41 -7.51
C GLN A 9 -14.25 13.74 -6.13
N LEU A 10 -13.99 12.42 -6.04
CA LEU A 10 -14.03 11.72 -4.76
C LEU A 10 -12.93 12.23 -3.84
N LYS A 11 -13.29 12.68 -2.63
CA LYS A 11 -12.35 13.26 -1.67
C LYS A 11 -11.84 12.25 -0.63
N LYS A 12 -12.65 11.24 -0.33
CA LYS A 12 -12.38 10.24 0.71
C LYS A 12 -12.98 8.90 0.32
N ILE A 13 -12.34 7.84 0.78
CA ILE A 13 -12.92 6.50 0.76
C ILE A 13 -13.15 6.08 2.21
N GLU A 14 -14.39 5.73 2.54
CA GLU A 14 -14.76 5.29 3.88
C GLU A 14 -14.32 3.84 4.16
N LYS A 15 -14.60 3.37 5.37
CA LYS A 15 -14.28 2.02 5.82
C LYS A 15 -14.88 0.95 4.91
N GLY A 16 -14.08 -0.06 4.56
CA GLY A 16 -14.58 -1.31 3.99
C GLY A 16 -14.98 -1.27 2.52
N PHE A 17 -14.42 -0.36 1.71
CA PHE A 17 -14.58 -0.39 0.27
C PHE A 17 -14.32 -1.83 -0.25
N LEU A 18 -15.25 -2.42 -1.00
CA LEU A 18 -15.13 -3.80 -1.52
C LEU A 18 -14.67 -4.87 -0.51
N TYR A 19 -14.89 -4.70 0.80
CA TYR A 19 -14.45 -5.63 1.84
C TYR A 19 -14.97 -7.05 1.56
N LYS A 20 -14.09 -8.05 1.71
CA LYS A 20 -14.37 -9.48 1.46
C LYS A 20 -14.85 -9.80 0.03
N ASN A 21 -14.54 -8.98 -0.98
CA ASN A 21 -14.93 -9.33 -2.35
C ASN A 21 -14.18 -10.59 -2.83
N GLN A 22 -14.91 -11.68 -3.03
CA GLN A 22 -14.35 -12.98 -3.45
C GLN A 22 -14.43 -13.23 -4.96
N SER A 23 -14.85 -12.26 -5.77
CA SER A 23 -15.07 -12.48 -7.20
C SER A 23 -14.27 -11.57 -8.12
N LEU A 24 -13.83 -10.42 -7.61
CA LEU A 24 -13.03 -9.46 -8.36
C LEU A 24 -11.59 -9.97 -8.47
N LYS A 25 -11.08 -10.05 -9.70
CA LYS A 25 -9.71 -10.51 -10.00
C LYS A 25 -8.76 -9.36 -10.31
N THR A 26 -9.29 -8.28 -10.92
CA THR A 26 -8.50 -7.10 -11.31
C THR A 26 -9.26 -5.84 -10.94
N LEU A 27 -8.58 -4.89 -10.31
CA LEU A 27 -9.12 -3.60 -9.93
C LEU A 27 -8.17 -2.47 -10.35
N THR A 28 -8.70 -1.50 -11.09
CA THR A 28 -8.00 -0.27 -11.45
C THR A 28 -8.79 0.93 -10.95
N LEU A 29 -8.19 1.76 -10.08
CA LEU A 29 -8.81 2.97 -9.56
C LEU A 29 -7.98 4.21 -9.89
N SER A 30 -8.61 5.21 -10.48
CA SER A 30 -8.05 6.56 -10.64
C SER A 30 -8.84 7.55 -9.79
N LEU A 31 -8.21 8.05 -8.73
CA LEU A 31 -8.85 8.80 -7.66
C LEU A 31 -8.00 10.04 -7.31
N PRO A 32 -7.89 11.01 -8.24
CA PRO A 32 -6.92 12.10 -8.16
C PRO A 32 -7.13 13.07 -6.99
N GLN A 33 -8.32 13.10 -6.40
CA GLN A 33 -8.68 14.04 -5.33
C GLN A 33 -8.82 13.35 -3.96
N VAL A 34 -8.60 12.04 -3.88
CA VAL A 34 -8.72 11.30 -2.63
C VAL A 34 -7.53 11.60 -1.74
N THR A 35 -7.84 12.07 -0.53
CA THR A 35 -6.83 12.42 0.48
C THR A 35 -6.79 11.43 1.64
N GLN A 36 -7.82 10.60 1.82
CA GLN A 36 -7.95 9.67 2.94
C GLN A 36 -8.62 8.37 2.49
N ILE A 37 -8.07 7.26 2.96
CA ILE A 37 -8.65 5.93 2.83
C ILE A 37 -8.92 5.36 4.23
N GLY A 38 -10.15 4.91 4.45
CA GLY A 38 -10.59 4.31 5.70
C GLY A 38 -10.06 2.89 5.93
N LYS A 39 -10.40 2.33 7.09
CA LYS A 39 -10.00 0.98 7.49
C LYS A 39 -10.55 -0.09 6.54
N GLY A 40 -9.77 -1.10 6.19
CA GLY A 40 -10.24 -2.30 5.48
C GLY A 40 -10.58 -2.06 4.01
N PHE A 41 -9.92 -1.12 3.35
CA PHE A 41 -10.20 -0.67 1.98
C PHE A 41 -10.30 -1.77 0.92
N LEU A 42 -9.57 -2.88 1.08
CA LEU A 42 -9.70 -4.08 0.22
C LEU A 42 -9.44 -5.35 1.06
N ALA A 43 -9.71 -5.30 2.37
CA ALA A 43 -9.40 -6.42 3.24
C ALA A 43 -10.19 -7.68 2.87
N GLN A 44 -9.50 -8.81 2.90
CA GLN A 44 -9.98 -10.16 2.61
C GLN A 44 -10.47 -10.37 1.17
N CYS A 45 -10.01 -9.56 0.21
CA CYS A 45 -10.24 -9.78 -1.22
C CYS A 45 -9.34 -10.92 -1.75
N GLN A 46 -9.65 -12.17 -1.40
CA GLN A 46 -8.76 -13.31 -1.64
C GLN A 46 -8.64 -13.69 -3.12
N SER A 47 -9.58 -13.28 -3.98
CA SER A 47 -9.52 -13.52 -5.43
C SER A 47 -8.80 -12.42 -6.22
N LEU A 48 -8.45 -11.30 -5.58
CA LEU A 48 -7.82 -10.16 -6.26
C LEU A 48 -6.37 -10.53 -6.61
N LYS A 49 -6.05 -10.52 -7.90
CA LYS A 49 -4.71 -10.81 -8.45
C LYS A 49 -3.94 -9.56 -8.81
N THR A 50 -4.63 -8.55 -9.35
CA THR A 50 -4.01 -7.32 -9.83
C THR A 50 -4.73 -6.11 -9.26
N LEU A 51 -3.95 -5.20 -8.69
CA LEU A 51 -4.43 -3.92 -8.18
C LEU A 51 -3.59 -2.78 -8.73
N THR A 52 -4.24 -1.81 -9.38
CA THR A 52 -3.64 -0.55 -9.81
C THR A 52 -4.38 0.61 -9.15
N LEU A 53 -3.67 1.43 -8.38
CA LEU A 53 -4.23 2.59 -7.69
C LEU A 53 -3.45 3.85 -8.05
N SER A 54 -4.14 4.88 -8.56
CA SER A 54 -3.62 6.24 -8.70
C SER A 54 -4.33 7.17 -7.73
N LEU A 55 -3.57 7.64 -6.74
CA LEU A 55 -3.99 8.42 -5.59
C LEU A 55 -2.97 9.54 -5.29
N PRO A 56 -2.71 10.47 -6.23
CA PRO A 56 -1.64 11.47 -6.15
C PRO A 56 -1.81 12.52 -5.04
N GLN A 57 -2.93 12.52 -4.31
CA GLN A 57 -3.21 13.47 -3.21
C GLN A 57 -3.39 12.76 -1.84
N LEU A 58 -3.10 11.46 -1.76
CA LEU A 58 -3.32 10.64 -0.57
C LEU A 58 -2.47 11.07 0.62
N LYS A 59 -3.11 11.42 1.74
CA LYS A 59 -2.45 11.82 2.98
C LYS A 59 -2.41 10.72 4.03
N LYS A 60 -3.40 9.83 4.02
CA LYS A 60 -3.63 8.89 5.11
C LYS A 60 -4.24 7.58 4.60
N ILE A 61 -3.66 6.48 5.07
CA ILE A 61 -4.19 5.12 4.91
C ILE A 61 -4.61 4.61 6.30
N GLY A 62 -5.85 4.13 6.40
CA GLY A 62 -6.35 3.43 7.58
C GLY A 62 -5.91 1.96 7.63
N ASN A 63 -6.15 1.34 8.79
CA ASN A 63 -5.72 -0.05 9.07
C ASN A 63 -6.26 -1.05 8.05
N ASP A 64 -5.56 -2.17 7.90
CA ASP A 64 -6.01 -3.31 7.10
C ASP A 64 -6.25 -2.97 5.62
N PHE A 65 -5.49 -2.01 5.06
CA PHE A 65 -5.67 -1.52 3.68
C PHE A 65 -5.84 -2.63 2.64
N LEU A 66 -4.98 -3.66 2.72
CA LEU A 66 -4.95 -4.83 1.85
C LEU A 66 -4.79 -6.14 2.65
N TYR A 67 -5.36 -6.17 3.86
CA TYR A 67 -5.22 -7.31 4.76
C TYR A 67 -5.74 -8.60 4.11
N ASN A 68 -4.94 -9.68 4.10
CA ASN A 68 -5.36 -11.01 3.66
C ASN A 68 -5.84 -11.09 2.20
N CYS A 69 -5.28 -10.25 1.31
CA CYS A 69 -5.42 -10.37 -0.14
C CYS A 69 -4.48 -11.47 -0.68
N ARG A 70 -4.81 -12.74 -0.39
CA ARG A 70 -3.89 -13.87 -0.54
C ARG A 70 -3.42 -14.14 -1.96
N SER A 71 -4.24 -13.83 -2.97
CA SER A 71 -3.89 -14.04 -4.39
C SER A 71 -3.29 -12.82 -5.07
N LEU A 72 -3.01 -11.72 -4.34
CA LEU A 72 -2.46 -10.51 -4.95
C LEU A 72 -1.05 -10.79 -5.47
N GLU A 73 -0.89 -10.72 -6.79
CA GLU A 73 0.35 -10.98 -7.54
C GLU A 73 1.00 -9.67 -8.00
N THR A 74 0.18 -8.68 -8.38
CA THR A 74 0.65 -7.38 -8.90
C THR A 74 0.00 -6.23 -8.15
N LEU A 75 0.83 -5.31 -7.66
CA LEU A 75 0.42 -4.10 -6.96
C LEU A 75 1.14 -2.89 -7.56
N ASN A 76 0.39 -2.02 -8.22
CA ASN A 76 0.88 -0.76 -8.78
C ASN A 76 0.29 0.42 -8.01
N LEU A 77 1.15 1.23 -7.41
CA LEU A 77 0.78 2.37 -6.57
C LEU A 77 1.39 3.68 -7.10
N ASP A 78 0.54 4.53 -7.65
CA ASP A 78 0.86 5.93 -7.97
C ASP A 78 0.37 6.81 -6.80
N LEU A 79 1.28 7.09 -5.87
CA LEU A 79 1.05 7.87 -4.64
C LEU A 79 1.77 9.23 -4.73
N PRO A 80 1.46 10.19 -3.83
CA PRO A 80 2.01 11.54 -3.93
C PRO A 80 3.54 11.54 -3.92
N GLN A 81 4.13 12.05 -4.99
CA GLN A 81 5.56 12.29 -5.08
C GLN A 81 5.94 13.57 -4.31
N PRO A 82 7.15 13.66 -3.74
CA PRO A 82 7.61 14.91 -3.15
C PRO A 82 7.75 15.98 -4.23
N GLN A 83 6.95 17.04 -4.11
CA GLN A 83 7.08 18.25 -4.92
C GLN A 83 7.67 19.39 -4.08
N PRO A 84 8.34 20.38 -4.71
CA PRO A 84 8.92 21.55 -4.02
C PRO A 84 7.91 22.41 -3.25
N GLN A 85 6.62 22.24 -3.51
CA GLN A 85 5.53 23.00 -2.91
C GLN A 85 4.89 22.24 -1.72
N PRO A 86 4.25 22.93 -0.76
CA PRO A 86 3.55 22.28 0.36
C PRO A 86 2.38 21.44 -0.15
N GLN A 87 2.65 20.15 -0.39
CA GLN A 87 1.69 19.19 -0.89
C GLN A 87 1.28 18.16 0.16
N PRO A 88 0.13 17.50 -0.05
CA PRO A 88 -0.25 16.28 0.65
C PRO A 88 0.86 15.25 0.60
N GLN A 89 1.41 14.88 1.75
CA GLN A 89 2.37 13.80 1.87
C GLN A 89 1.75 12.67 2.69
N LEU A 90 1.90 11.43 2.25
CA LEU A 90 1.53 10.27 3.05
C LEU A 90 2.53 10.11 4.20
N LYS A 91 2.22 10.75 5.33
CA LYS A 91 3.12 10.80 6.50
C LYS A 91 2.96 9.61 7.43
N LYS A 92 1.80 8.95 7.38
CA LYS A 92 1.39 7.95 8.37
C LYS A 92 0.65 6.79 7.70
N VAL A 93 1.15 5.59 7.96
CA VAL A 93 0.43 4.33 7.72
C VAL A 93 0.02 3.79 9.07
N ILE A 94 -1.28 3.55 9.25
CA ILE A 94 -1.80 3.00 10.50
C ILE A 94 -2.08 1.52 10.29
N GLY A 95 -1.49 0.67 11.12
CA GLY A 95 -1.79 -0.76 11.15
C GLY A 95 -1.11 -1.58 10.04
N PRO A 96 -1.59 -2.82 9.84
CA PRO A 96 -0.99 -3.74 8.90
C PRO A 96 -1.03 -3.22 7.45
N PHE A 97 0.15 -2.98 6.87
CA PHE A 97 0.30 -2.67 5.45
C PHE A 97 0.68 -3.96 4.71
N LEU A 98 -0.20 -4.43 3.83
CA LEU A 98 -0.02 -5.65 3.02
C LEU A 98 0.21 -6.97 3.78
N PRO A 99 -0.40 -7.24 4.95
CA PRO A 99 -0.18 -8.53 5.61
C PRO A 99 -0.86 -9.68 4.84
N ALA A 100 -0.20 -10.83 4.81
CA ALA A 100 -0.68 -12.07 4.19
C ALA A 100 -1.02 -11.94 2.69
N CYS A 101 -0.31 -11.05 1.96
CA CYS A 101 -0.26 -11.06 0.51
C CYS A 101 0.70 -12.17 0.03
N LEU A 102 0.22 -13.42 0.06
CA LEU A 102 1.04 -14.62 -0.09
C LEU A 102 1.66 -14.82 -1.48
N GLN A 103 1.13 -14.16 -2.52
CA GLN A 103 1.62 -14.26 -3.90
C GLN A 103 2.41 -13.02 -4.37
N LEU A 104 2.50 -11.97 -3.56
CA LEU A 104 3.16 -10.73 -3.96
C LEU A 104 4.67 -10.94 -3.99
N LYS A 105 5.30 -10.71 -5.15
CA LYS A 105 6.75 -10.89 -5.36
C LYS A 105 7.55 -9.62 -5.22
N SER A 106 7.01 -8.50 -5.68
CA SER A 106 7.67 -7.21 -5.57
C SER A 106 6.67 -6.11 -5.24
N VAL A 107 7.16 -5.04 -4.63
CA VAL A 107 6.38 -3.83 -4.38
C VAL A 107 7.29 -2.60 -4.43
N ASP A 108 6.87 -1.60 -5.18
CA ASP A 108 7.55 -0.31 -5.26
C ASP A 108 6.96 0.64 -4.21
N LEU A 109 7.77 1.01 -3.23
CA LEU A 109 7.43 1.94 -2.16
C LEU A 109 8.13 3.30 -2.33
N ARG A 110 8.82 3.59 -3.45
CA ARG A 110 9.51 4.88 -3.66
C ARG A 110 8.55 6.08 -3.54
N SER A 111 7.29 5.88 -3.88
CA SER A 111 6.22 6.86 -3.71
C SER A 111 5.87 7.17 -2.24
N LEU A 112 6.45 6.47 -1.25
CA LEU A 112 6.22 6.69 0.18
C LEU A 112 7.25 7.63 0.85
N LEU A 113 8.00 8.41 0.07
CA LEU A 113 9.11 9.30 0.45
C LEU A 113 9.02 10.10 1.75
N ASN A 114 7.81 10.42 2.21
CA ASN A 114 7.57 11.21 3.42
C ASN A 114 6.89 10.41 4.53
N LEU A 115 6.89 9.08 4.44
CA LEU A 115 6.41 8.20 5.49
C LEU A 115 7.33 8.38 6.71
N LYS A 116 6.76 8.91 7.78
CA LYS A 116 7.47 9.16 9.05
C LYS A 116 7.06 8.20 10.15
N GLU A 117 5.91 7.56 9.99
CA GLU A 117 5.30 6.76 11.04
C GLU A 117 4.55 5.56 10.44
N VAL A 118 4.90 4.37 10.92
CA VAL A 118 4.14 3.13 10.73
C VAL A 118 3.72 2.65 12.11
N LEU A 119 2.42 2.69 12.39
CA LEU A 119 1.88 2.13 13.63
C LEU A 119 1.63 0.64 13.43
N ASP A 120 2.07 -0.19 14.39
CA ASP A 120 2.01 -1.67 14.32
C ASP A 120 2.94 -2.29 13.26
N ILE A 121 4.24 -2.10 13.50
CA ILE A 121 5.33 -2.66 12.68
C ILE A 121 5.24 -4.19 12.64
N ALA A 122 4.78 -4.84 13.72
CA ALA A 122 4.68 -6.30 13.80
C ALA A 122 3.87 -6.86 12.62
N CYS A 123 2.81 -6.16 12.20
CA CYS A 123 1.99 -6.57 11.08
C CYS A 123 2.36 -5.93 9.72
N PHE A 124 3.35 -5.04 9.67
CA PHE A 124 3.85 -4.46 8.43
C PHE A 124 4.48 -5.54 7.55
N MET A 125 3.88 -5.79 6.37
CA MET A 125 4.26 -6.85 5.43
C MET A 125 4.44 -8.23 6.08
N ALA A 126 3.71 -8.50 7.17
CA ALA A 126 3.79 -9.80 7.82
C ALA A 126 3.24 -10.90 6.91
N TYR A 127 3.87 -12.07 6.93
CA TYR A 127 3.42 -13.24 6.18
C TYR A 127 3.42 -13.08 4.64
N THR A 128 4.17 -12.12 4.08
CA THR A 128 4.39 -11.98 2.63
C THR A 128 5.59 -12.85 2.21
N TYR A 129 5.45 -14.17 2.34
CA TYR A 129 6.58 -15.11 2.23
C TYR A 129 7.22 -15.15 0.83
N LYS A 130 6.45 -14.90 -0.24
CA LYS A 130 6.96 -14.86 -1.63
C LYS A 130 7.54 -13.51 -2.05
N LEU A 131 7.57 -12.53 -1.15
CA LEU A 131 8.18 -11.23 -1.44
C LEU A 131 9.68 -11.45 -1.68
N GLU A 132 10.16 -11.04 -2.83
CA GLU A 132 11.55 -11.14 -3.27
C GLU A 132 12.21 -9.75 -3.24
N GLU A 133 11.46 -8.69 -3.54
CA GLU A 133 11.98 -7.32 -3.64
C GLU A 133 11.02 -6.26 -3.09
N VAL A 134 11.55 -5.27 -2.38
CA VAL A 134 10.87 -4.03 -2.00
C VAL A 134 11.72 -2.85 -2.45
N SER A 135 11.29 -2.13 -3.47
CA SER A 135 12.03 -0.96 -3.95
C SER A 135 11.70 0.25 -3.08
N ILE A 136 12.71 0.92 -2.53
CA ILE A 136 12.58 2.16 -1.74
C ILE A 136 13.47 3.27 -2.28
N ASP A 137 13.09 4.51 -2.00
CA ASP A 137 13.91 5.67 -2.36
C ASP A 137 15.10 5.77 -1.41
N ALA A 138 16.28 6.13 -1.93
CA ALA A 138 17.51 6.28 -1.15
C ALA A 138 17.34 7.17 0.09
N ARG A 139 16.48 8.20 0.02
CA ARG A 139 16.19 9.12 1.13
C ARG A 139 15.46 8.46 2.30
N GLN A 140 14.88 7.28 2.12
CA GLN A 140 14.15 6.53 3.16
C GLN A 140 14.93 5.34 3.71
N LYS A 141 16.15 5.10 3.23
CA LYS A 141 16.95 3.92 3.62
C LYS A 141 17.08 3.80 5.14
N GLU A 142 17.56 4.85 5.80
CA GLU A 142 17.75 4.88 7.26
C GLU A 142 16.43 4.66 8.02
N PHE A 143 15.33 5.25 7.52
CA PHE A 143 14.01 5.07 8.11
C PHE A 143 13.58 3.60 8.09
N PHE A 144 13.72 2.90 6.95
CA PHE A 144 13.32 1.50 6.86
C PHE A 144 14.28 0.55 7.59
N GLU A 145 15.58 0.87 7.64
CA GLU A 145 16.56 0.12 8.44
C GLU A 145 16.20 0.16 9.93
N GLU A 146 15.90 1.35 10.48
CA GLU A 146 15.48 1.47 11.88
C GLU A 146 14.09 0.86 12.13
N LEU A 147 13.14 1.08 11.22
CA LEU A 147 11.78 0.55 11.32
C LEU A 147 11.76 -0.99 11.36
N LEU A 148 12.66 -1.64 10.64
CA LEU A 148 12.68 -3.10 10.45
C LEU A 148 13.89 -3.77 11.12
N LYS A 149 14.55 -3.11 12.08
CA LYS A 149 15.72 -3.66 12.78
C LYS A 149 15.50 -5.04 13.38
N ASP A 150 14.28 -5.32 13.85
CA ASP A 150 13.89 -6.61 14.45
C ASP A 150 13.32 -7.61 13.41
N LYS A 151 13.41 -7.30 12.11
CA LYS A 151 12.87 -8.10 10.99
C LYS A 151 13.90 -8.26 9.86
N PRO A 152 15.04 -8.93 10.11
CA PRO A 152 16.14 -9.04 9.13
C PRO A 152 15.70 -9.71 7.81
N ASP A 153 14.84 -10.73 7.89
CA ASP A 153 14.29 -11.41 6.70
C ASP A 153 13.50 -10.47 5.79
N LEU A 154 12.78 -9.50 6.37
CA LEU A 154 12.05 -8.51 5.59
C LEU A 154 13.00 -7.41 5.11
N LEU A 155 13.90 -6.93 5.97
CA LEU A 155 14.88 -5.88 5.65
C LEU A 155 15.79 -6.28 4.48
N SER A 156 16.24 -7.53 4.43
CA SER A 156 17.06 -8.08 3.33
C SER A 156 16.41 -8.01 1.94
N LYS A 157 15.08 -7.84 1.87
CA LYS A 157 14.33 -7.71 0.62
C LYS A 157 14.30 -6.27 0.11
N PHE A 158 14.68 -5.29 0.94
CA PHE A 158 14.65 -3.87 0.57
C PHE A 158 15.85 -3.52 -0.30
N VAL A 159 15.57 -2.94 -1.46
CA VAL A 159 16.57 -2.49 -2.43
C VAL A 159 16.38 -1.00 -2.66
N VAL A 160 17.47 -0.25 -2.61
CA VAL A 160 17.48 1.17 -2.99
C VAL A 160 17.51 1.25 -4.52
N ALA A 161 16.51 1.90 -5.11
CA ALA A 161 16.30 2.00 -6.56
C ALA A 161 15.85 3.40 -7.00
#